data_AF-M3ACB2-F1
#
_entry.id   AF-M3ACB2-F1
#
_cell.length_a   1.000
_cell.length_b   1.000
_cell.length_c   1.000
_cell.angle_alpha   90.00
_cell.angle_beta   90.00
_cell.angle_gamma   90.00
#
_symmetry.space_group_name_H-M   'P 1'
#
loop_
_entity.id
_entity.type
_entity.pdbx_description
1 polymer ?
#
loop_
_entity_poly.entity_id
_entity_poly.type
_entity_poly.pdbx_seq_one_letter_code
_entity_poly.pdbx_strand_id
1 'polypeptide(L)'
;MSVSGAAHPRRLRNFWLLVSCFCAGSIFTKFSYDNWTSNNISPQFAPKGSQGATHIVVASQRGDDTAWLDSLPQWPKSIYVTDDPTAGLSVPANKGCEGMVDLTYIIENYDNLPASIIFSHSKRYQWHNDDPFYDGLAVLQRLNISYIEAVGYASLRCCWTLGCPVEIKPLREAVAEHPDSDPDSPRARAGSFFKAAFEEMFPGQPVPEEIGASCRAQFAATADTVRQRPRAV
;
A
#
# COMPACT_ATOMS: atom_id res chain seq x y z
N MET A 1 -50.01 -55.23 36.67
CA MET A 1 -49.51 -54.43 37.81
C MET A 1 -47.99 -54.31 37.69
N SER A 2 -47.47 -53.10 37.95
CA SER A 2 -46.08 -52.62 37.81
C SER A 2 -45.62 -52.39 36.35
N VAL A 3 -44.91 -51.32 35.95
CA VAL A 3 -43.72 -50.68 36.57
C VAL A 3 -43.50 -49.22 36.06
N SER A 4 -42.90 -48.38 36.93
CA SER A 4 -42.09 -47.16 36.70
C SER A 4 -42.73 -45.89 36.10
N GLY A 5 -42.38 -44.66 36.49
CA GLY A 5 -41.22 -44.14 37.24
C GLY A 5 -40.71 -42.87 36.52
N ALA A 6 -40.68 -41.74 37.23
CA ALA A 6 -40.42 -40.39 36.70
C ALA A 6 -38.94 -40.12 36.34
N ALA A 7 -38.67 -39.22 35.38
CA ALA A 7 -37.41 -38.46 35.33
C ALA A 7 -37.54 -37.11 34.59
N HIS A 8 -37.11 -36.06 35.27
CA HIS A 8 -37.04 -34.64 34.88
C HIS A 8 -35.89 -34.37 33.89
N PRO A 9 -36.01 -33.44 32.92
CA PRO A 9 -35.01 -33.31 31.84
C PRO A 9 -33.77 -32.51 32.27
N ARG A 10 -32.66 -33.21 32.55
CA ARG A 10 -31.32 -32.66 32.82
C ARG A 10 -30.62 -32.01 31.59
N ARG A 11 -31.29 -31.81 30.45
CA ARG A 11 -30.63 -31.44 29.17
C ARG A 11 -30.46 -29.94 28.89
N LEU A 12 -31.08 -29.04 29.64
CA LEU A 12 -31.02 -27.59 29.36
C LEU A 12 -29.92 -26.82 30.11
N ARG A 13 -29.32 -27.41 31.15
CA ARG A 13 -28.27 -26.74 31.94
C ARG A 13 -26.88 -26.77 31.30
N ASN A 14 -26.63 -27.72 30.40
CA ASN A 14 -25.33 -27.88 29.74
C ASN A 14 -25.16 -27.01 28.49
N PHE A 15 -26.25 -26.47 27.93
CA PHE A 15 -26.17 -25.65 26.71
C PHE A 15 -25.64 -24.23 27.01
N TRP A 16 -26.04 -23.63 28.13
CA TRP A 16 -25.56 -22.31 28.56
C TRP A 16 -24.09 -22.30 29.02
N LEU A 17 -23.60 -23.40 29.61
CA LEU A 17 -22.20 -23.55 29.99
C LEU A 17 -21.25 -23.65 28.79
N LEU A 18 -21.72 -24.21 27.67
CA LEU A 18 -20.93 -24.31 26.43
C LEU A 18 -20.84 -22.96 25.71
N VAL A 19 -21.92 -22.18 25.66
CA VAL A 19 -21.93 -20.85 25.02
C VAL A 19 -21.07 -19.84 25.81
N SER A 20 -21.08 -19.88 27.15
CA SER A 20 -20.22 -18.99 27.96
C SER A 20 -18.73 -19.28 27.80
N CYS A 21 -18.34 -20.55 27.61
CA CYS A 21 -16.95 -20.95 27.40
C CYS A 21 -16.41 -20.47 26.04
N PHE A 22 -17.24 -20.42 24.99
CA PHE A 22 -16.81 -19.94 23.68
C PHE A 22 -16.57 -18.42 23.66
N CYS A 23 -17.41 -17.61 24.31
CA CYS A 23 -17.20 -16.15 24.38
C CYS A 23 -15.99 -15.78 25.25
N ALA A 24 -15.74 -16.49 26.35
CA ALA A 24 -14.55 -16.26 27.17
C ALA A 24 -13.27 -16.64 26.41
N GLY A 25 -13.26 -17.76 25.68
CA GLY A 25 -12.12 -18.17 24.87
C GLY A 25 -11.72 -17.15 23.80
N SER A 26 -12.69 -16.54 23.12
CA SER A 26 -12.43 -15.51 22.08
C SER A 26 -11.90 -14.19 22.64
N ILE A 27 -12.34 -13.80 23.84
CA ILE A 27 -11.86 -12.58 24.50
C ILE A 27 -10.44 -12.81 25.04
N PHE A 28 -10.17 -13.99 25.62
CA PHE A 28 -8.84 -14.35 26.08
C PHE A 28 -7.82 -14.46 24.93
N THR A 29 -8.19 -15.02 23.77
CA THR A 29 -7.26 -15.09 22.63
C THR A 29 -6.96 -13.71 22.04
N LYS A 30 -7.95 -12.81 21.94
CA LYS A 30 -7.72 -11.42 21.51
C LYS A 30 -6.87 -10.66 22.53
N PHE A 31 -7.19 -10.76 23.82
CA PHE A 31 -6.41 -10.09 24.86
C PHE A 31 -4.98 -10.63 24.94
N SER A 32 -4.76 -11.93 24.79
CA SER A 32 -3.42 -12.52 24.73
C SER A 32 -2.68 -12.17 23.44
N TYR A 33 -3.36 -12.04 22.29
CA TYR A 33 -2.75 -11.58 21.04
C TYR A 33 -2.33 -10.11 21.12
N ASP A 34 -3.24 -9.25 21.59
CA ASP A 34 -2.99 -7.82 21.79
C ASP A 34 -1.85 -7.61 22.81
N ASN A 35 -1.85 -8.37 23.92
CA ASN A 35 -0.82 -8.28 24.96
C ASN A 35 0.52 -8.95 24.55
N TRP A 36 0.51 -9.89 23.61
CA TRP A 36 1.72 -10.45 22.99
C TRP A 36 2.36 -9.46 22.03
N THR A 37 1.56 -8.79 21.19
CA THR A 37 2.06 -7.73 20.29
C THR A 37 2.55 -6.51 21.05
N SER A 38 1.91 -6.15 22.17
CA SER A 38 2.34 -4.99 22.98
C SER A 38 3.61 -5.23 23.78
N ASN A 39 3.85 -6.46 24.28
CA ASN A 39 4.97 -6.73 25.19
C ASN A 39 6.24 -7.27 24.50
N ASN A 40 6.15 -7.85 23.29
CA ASN A 40 7.33 -8.38 22.57
C ASN A 40 7.89 -7.47 21.48
N ILE A 41 7.25 -6.34 21.20
CA ILE A 41 7.86 -5.28 20.38
C ILE A 41 8.52 -4.30 21.35
N SER A 42 9.66 -4.69 21.92
CA SER A 42 10.59 -3.72 22.50
C SER A 42 11.20 -2.93 21.35
N PRO A 43 11.01 -1.60 21.24
CA PRO A 43 11.62 -0.81 20.19
C PRO A 43 13.09 -0.54 20.56
N GLN A 44 13.92 -1.59 20.58
CA GLN A 44 15.37 -1.44 20.80
C GLN A 44 16.14 -1.12 19.51
N PHE A 45 15.45 -1.04 18.37
CA PHE A 45 16.02 -0.60 17.09
C PHE A 45 15.11 0.40 16.37
N ALA A 46 14.58 1.39 17.08
CA ALA A 46 14.09 2.60 16.42
C ALA A 46 15.26 3.61 16.38
N PRO A 47 16.08 3.67 15.31
CA PRO A 47 16.79 4.92 15.06
C PRO A 47 15.72 6.01 15.04
N LYS A 48 15.95 7.11 15.77
CA LYS A 48 15.09 8.29 15.69
C LYS A 48 15.13 8.78 14.24
N GLY A 49 14.23 8.26 13.40
CA GLY A 49 13.97 8.80 12.08
C GLY A 49 13.68 10.27 12.29
N SER A 50 14.38 11.13 11.57
CA SER A 50 14.16 12.56 11.68
C SER A 50 12.76 12.84 11.14
N GLN A 51 11.77 12.92 12.04
CA GLN A 51 10.36 13.15 11.71
C GLN A 51 10.13 14.43 10.90
N GLY A 52 11.10 15.36 10.88
CA GLY A 52 11.14 16.52 9.99
C GLY A 52 11.67 16.24 8.56
N ALA A 53 11.90 14.99 8.19
CA ALA A 53 12.47 14.59 6.90
C ALA A 53 11.58 13.60 6.12
N THR A 54 10.29 13.49 6.48
CA THR A 54 9.30 12.69 5.73
C THR A 54 8.25 13.60 5.12
N HIS A 55 7.90 13.38 3.86
CA HIS A 55 6.89 14.19 3.14
C HIS A 55 5.89 13.28 2.42
N ILE A 56 4.61 13.65 2.40
CA ILE A 56 3.57 12.91 1.66
C ILE A 56 3.31 13.61 0.32
N VAL A 57 3.35 12.85 -0.76
CA VAL A 57 2.97 13.27 -2.11
C VAL A 57 1.68 12.55 -2.47
N VAL A 58 0.68 13.30 -2.91
CA VAL A 58 -0.66 12.79 -3.13
C VAL A 58 -1.11 13.09 -4.55
N ALA A 59 -1.47 12.04 -5.27
CA ALA A 59 -2.16 12.16 -6.55
C ALA A 59 -3.67 12.30 -6.30
N SER A 60 -4.24 13.41 -6.76
CA SER A 60 -5.64 13.76 -6.54
C SER A 60 -6.32 14.24 -7.82
N GLN A 61 -7.65 14.25 -7.80
CA GLN A 61 -8.50 14.97 -8.74
C GLN A 61 -9.29 16.05 -8.01
N ARG A 62 -9.85 17.02 -8.75
CA ARG A 62 -10.60 18.17 -8.20
C ARG A 62 -11.75 17.75 -7.29
N GLY A 63 -12.36 16.60 -7.58
CA GLY A 63 -13.50 16.07 -6.82
C GLY A 63 -13.14 15.21 -5.61
N ASP A 64 -11.86 14.94 -5.35
CA ASP A 64 -11.45 14.09 -4.24
C ASP A 64 -11.44 14.85 -2.90
N ASP A 65 -11.79 14.15 -1.83
CA ASP A 65 -11.66 14.65 -0.45
C ASP A 65 -10.33 14.21 0.16
N THR A 66 -9.43 15.17 0.33
CA THR A 66 -8.11 14.97 0.95
C THR A 66 -8.03 15.51 2.37
N ALA A 67 -9.12 16.03 2.96
CA ALA A 67 -9.10 16.67 4.28
C ALA A 67 -8.70 15.69 5.41
N TRP A 68 -8.93 14.39 5.20
CA TRP A 68 -8.52 13.37 6.17
C TRP A 68 -7.00 13.35 6.45
N LEU A 69 -6.19 13.81 5.50
CA LEU A 69 -4.73 13.89 5.64
C LEU A 69 -4.32 14.86 6.77
N ASP A 70 -5.18 15.79 7.17
CA ASP A 70 -4.94 16.70 8.29
C ASP A 70 -4.75 15.95 9.62
N SER A 71 -5.19 14.69 9.68
CA SER A 71 -4.94 13.76 10.81
C SER A 71 -3.47 13.29 10.91
N LEU A 72 -2.62 13.67 9.95
CA LEU A 72 -1.17 13.40 9.92
C LEU A 72 -0.38 14.72 9.97
N PRO A 73 -0.54 15.57 11.00
CA PRO A 73 0.05 16.91 11.03
C PRO A 73 1.58 16.91 11.06
N GLN A 74 2.19 15.79 11.44
CA GLN A 74 3.64 15.63 11.52
C GLN A 74 4.34 15.59 10.16
N TRP A 75 3.64 15.25 9.08
CA TRP A 75 4.22 15.15 7.75
C TRP A 75 3.71 16.26 6.83
N PRO A 76 4.57 17.12 6.26
CA PRO A 76 4.17 18.02 5.18
C PRO A 76 3.64 17.25 3.97
N LYS A 77 2.80 17.92 3.18
CA LYS A 77 2.02 17.30 2.09
C LYS A 77 2.11 18.14 0.83
N SER A 78 2.28 17.48 -0.31
CA SER A 78 2.09 18.05 -1.65
C SER A 78 0.96 17.30 -2.34
N ILE A 79 -0.17 17.97 -2.56
CA ILE A 79 -1.36 17.38 -3.17
C ILE A 79 -1.47 17.91 -4.60
N TYR A 80 -1.14 17.07 -5.58
CA TYR A 80 -1.19 17.42 -6.99
C TYR A 80 -2.58 17.10 -7.55
N VAL A 81 -3.23 18.09 -8.16
CA VAL A 81 -4.54 17.94 -8.80
C VAL A 81 -4.33 17.70 -10.28
N THR A 82 -4.62 16.48 -10.72
CA THR A 82 -4.24 15.99 -12.06
C THR A 82 -5.15 16.48 -13.18
N ASP A 83 -6.42 16.77 -12.87
CA ASP A 83 -7.46 17.21 -13.81
C ASP A 83 -7.76 18.72 -13.74
N ASP A 84 -6.87 19.49 -13.10
CA ASP A 84 -6.97 20.95 -13.00
C ASP A 84 -5.62 21.64 -13.27
N PRO A 85 -5.39 22.15 -14.50
CA PRO A 85 -4.14 22.84 -14.82
C PRO A 85 -3.97 24.19 -14.09
N THR A 86 -5.02 24.69 -13.43
CA THR A 86 -4.98 25.96 -12.67
C THR A 86 -4.78 25.75 -11.17
N ALA A 87 -4.70 24.49 -10.70
CA ALA A 87 -4.41 24.19 -9.31
C ALA A 87 -2.99 24.65 -8.92
N GLY A 88 -2.82 24.99 -7.64
CA GLY A 88 -1.52 25.44 -7.12
C GLY A 88 -0.41 24.40 -7.27
N LEU A 89 -0.77 23.11 -7.23
CA LEU A 89 0.07 21.99 -7.64
C LEU A 89 -0.69 21.20 -8.71
N SER A 90 -0.18 21.23 -9.93
CA SER A 90 -0.74 20.54 -11.10
C SER A 90 0.35 19.72 -11.78
N VAL A 91 -0.03 18.97 -12.82
CA VAL A 91 0.87 18.11 -13.59
C VAL A 91 1.00 18.62 -15.02
N PRO A 92 2.12 18.34 -15.72
CA PRO A 92 2.31 18.79 -17.10
C PRO A 92 1.29 18.17 -18.07
N ALA A 93 0.77 16.98 -17.77
CA ALA A 93 -0.31 16.35 -18.51
C ALA A 93 -1.07 15.35 -17.62
N ASN A 94 -2.40 15.29 -17.75
CA ASN A 94 -3.21 14.27 -17.07
C ASN A 94 -3.10 12.90 -17.79
N LYS A 95 -1.94 12.25 -17.68
CA LYS A 95 -1.64 10.98 -18.35
C LYS A 95 -0.79 10.10 -17.42
N GLY A 96 -1.08 8.80 -17.35
CA GLY A 96 -0.27 7.86 -16.55
C GLY A 96 -0.62 7.85 -15.05
N CYS A 97 -1.79 8.36 -14.68
CA CYS A 97 -2.34 8.34 -13.32
C CYS A 97 -1.34 8.88 -12.27
N GLU A 98 -1.13 8.15 -11.18
CA GLU A 98 -0.23 8.54 -10.08
C GLU A 98 1.21 8.70 -10.54
N GLY A 99 1.64 7.92 -11.55
CA GLY A 99 3.01 7.96 -12.05
C GLY A 99 3.43 9.35 -12.57
N MET A 100 2.48 10.14 -13.08
CA MET A 100 2.77 11.53 -13.47
C MET A 100 3.08 12.41 -12.27
N VAL A 101 2.32 12.26 -11.18
CA VAL A 101 2.52 13.01 -9.94
C VAL A 101 3.85 12.62 -9.31
N ASP A 102 4.11 11.32 -9.22
CA ASP A 102 5.35 10.78 -8.63
C ASP A 102 6.58 11.35 -9.35
N LEU A 103 6.59 11.26 -10.69
CA LEU A 103 7.69 11.77 -11.51
C LEU A 103 7.81 13.30 -11.45
N THR A 104 6.68 14.02 -11.50
CA THR A 104 6.68 15.49 -11.40
C THR A 104 7.32 15.94 -10.09
N TYR A 105 6.86 15.41 -8.96
CA TYR A 105 7.42 15.75 -7.66
C TYR A 105 8.91 15.41 -7.56
N ILE A 106 9.31 14.21 -7.98
CA ILE A 106 10.72 13.77 -7.94
C ILE A 106 11.60 14.71 -8.76
N ILE A 107 11.18 15.05 -9.98
CA ILE A 107 11.97 15.89 -10.90
C ILE A 107 12.09 17.32 -10.38
N GLU A 108 11.00 17.91 -9.90
CA GLU A 108 10.97 19.30 -9.40
C GLU A 108 11.78 19.48 -8.11
N ASN A 109 11.85 18.43 -7.28
CA ASN A 109 12.47 18.49 -5.96
C ASN A 109 13.77 17.70 -5.86
N TYR A 110 14.30 17.14 -6.95
CA TYR A 110 15.39 16.16 -6.97
C TYR A 110 16.60 16.52 -6.08
N ASP A 111 17.02 17.79 -6.14
CA ASP A 111 18.16 18.30 -5.37
C ASP A 111 17.84 18.56 -3.89
N ASN A 112 16.55 18.73 -3.55
CA ASN A 112 16.04 19.10 -2.22
C ASN A 112 15.07 18.06 -1.64
N LEU A 113 15.12 16.81 -2.09
CA LEU A 113 14.23 15.76 -1.61
C LEU A 113 14.34 15.58 -0.08
N PRO A 114 13.22 15.36 0.63
CA PRO A 114 13.23 14.98 2.03
C PRO A 114 13.83 13.57 2.18
N ALA A 115 14.34 13.22 3.36
CA ALA A 115 14.99 11.92 3.57
C ALA A 115 14.10 10.73 3.18
N SER A 116 12.79 10.83 3.46
CA SER A 116 11.77 9.87 3.06
C SER A 116 10.60 10.57 2.37
N ILE A 117 10.06 9.93 1.33
CA ILE A 117 8.90 10.39 0.57
C ILE A 117 7.86 9.28 0.60
N ILE A 118 6.61 9.62 0.87
CA ILE A 118 5.47 8.71 0.85
C ILE A 118 4.55 9.12 -0.30
N PHE A 119 4.36 8.24 -1.27
CA PHE A 119 3.41 8.43 -2.37
C PHE A 119 2.10 7.70 -2.02
N SER A 120 0.99 8.43 -2.04
CA SER A 120 -0.31 7.93 -1.61
C SER A 120 -1.45 8.44 -2.52
N HIS A 121 -2.56 7.69 -2.55
CA HIS A 121 -3.77 8.15 -3.23
C HIS A 121 -4.53 9.18 -2.38
N SER A 122 -5.34 10.00 -3.04
CA SER A 122 -6.19 11.02 -2.41
C SER A 122 -7.26 10.46 -1.47
N LYS A 123 -7.87 9.32 -1.81
CA LYS A 123 -9.02 8.76 -1.09
C LYS A 123 -8.58 7.96 0.14
N ARG A 124 -9.21 8.24 1.29
CA ARG A 124 -8.95 7.53 2.55
C ARG A 124 -9.26 6.03 2.48
N TYR A 125 -10.46 5.68 2.02
CA TYR A 125 -10.94 4.30 2.02
C TYR A 125 -10.80 3.70 0.61
N GLN A 126 -9.82 2.82 0.42
CA GLN A 126 -9.52 2.21 -0.89
C GLN A 126 -9.22 0.72 -0.75
N TRP A 127 -9.79 -0.09 -1.64
CA TRP A 127 -9.72 -1.56 -1.59
C TRP A 127 -8.29 -2.13 -1.54
N HIS A 128 -7.31 -1.37 -2.02
CA HIS A 128 -5.90 -1.74 -2.05
C HIS A 128 -5.10 -1.24 -0.82
N ASN A 129 -5.76 -0.69 0.19
CA ASN A 129 -5.17 -0.45 1.50
C ASN A 129 -5.28 -1.74 2.31
N ASP A 130 -4.16 -2.27 2.79
CA ASP A 130 -4.12 -3.51 3.58
C ASP A 130 -4.53 -3.27 5.04
N ASP A 131 -5.73 -2.72 5.20
CA ASP A 131 -6.43 -2.53 6.46
C ASP A 131 -7.81 -3.21 6.36
N PRO A 132 -8.33 -3.86 7.42
CA PRO A 132 -9.63 -4.52 7.37
C PRO A 132 -10.81 -3.61 6.97
N PHE A 133 -10.67 -2.29 7.17
CA PHE A 133 -11.66 -1.29 6.75
C PHE A 133 -11.21 -0.51 5.53
N TYR A 134 -10.13 -0.94 4.85
CA TYR A 134 -9.53 -0.26 3.72
C TYR A 134 -9.05 1.16 4.05
N ASP A 135 -8.81 1.46 5.33
CA ASP A 135 -8.45 2.80 5.81
C ASP A 135 -6.96 3.12 5.60
N GLY A 136 -6.69 4.04 4.68
CA GLY A 136 -5.34 4.53 4.37
C GLY A 136 -4.72 5.33 5.53
N LEU A 137 -5.53 5.98 6.37
CA LEU A 137 -5.01 6.65 7.57
C LEU A 137 -4.37 5.64 8.52
N ALA A 138 -5.00 4.49 8.70
CA ALA A 138 -4.50 3.44 9.58
C ALA A 138 -3.22 2.80 9.03
N VAL A 139 -3.09 2.69 7.70
CA VAL A 139 -1.83 2.27 7.05
C VAL A 139 -0.72 3.28 7.34
N LEU A 140 -0.97 4.57 7.09
CA LEU A 140 0.02 5.64 7.27
C LEU A 140 0.43 5.84 8.73
N GLN A 141 -0.50 5.77 9.69
CA GLN A 141 -0.18 5.91 11.13
C GLN A 141 0.70 4.77 11.67
N ARG A 142 0.65 3.59 11.04
CA ARG A 142 1.45 2.41 11.41
C ARG A 142 2.73 2.28 10.59
N LEU A 143 2.98 3.19 9.65
CA LEU A 143 4.12 3.13 8.76
C LEU A 143 5.43 3.31 9.53
N ASN A 144 6.32 2.33 9.40
CA ASN A 144 7.62 2.37 10.07
C ASN A 144 8.64 3.12 9.21
N ILE A 145 8.81 4.42 9.48
CA ILE A 145 9.75 5.28 8.76
C ILE A 145 11.20 4.78 8.90
N SER A 146 11.61 4.33 10.09
CA SER A 146 12.96 3.79 10.29
C SER A 146 13.25 2.56 9.43
N TYR A 147 12.23 1.73 9.18
CA TYR A 147 12.37 0.60 8.24
C TYR A 147 12.56 1.10 6.81
N ILE A 148 11.74 2.07 6.36
CA ILE A 148 11.87 2.67 5.03
C ILE A 148 13.26 3.28 4.85
N GLU A 149 13.75 4.03 5.83
CA GLU A 149 15.09 4.62 5.82
C GLU A 149 16.19 3.54 5.71
N ALA A 150 15.99 2.38 6.32
CA ALA A 150 16.95 1.27 6.28
C ALA A 150 16.93 0.49 4.96
N VAL A 151 15.76 0.27 4.35
CA VAL A 151 15.63 -0.53 3.12
C VAL A 151 15.60 0.29 1.83
N GLY A 152 15.36 1.59 1.95
CA GLY A 152 15.36 2.54 0.85
C GLY A 152 14.07 2.60 0.02
N TYR A 153 13.27 1.53 -0.01
CA TYR A 153 11.98 1.47 -0.71
C TYR A 153 11.06 0.44 -0.03
N ALA A 154 9.78 0.79 0.14
CA ALA A 154 8.76 -0.14 0.58
C ALA A 154 7.39 0.20 -0.02
N SER A 155 6.69 -0.82 -0.50
CA SER A 155 5.26 -0.71 -0.83
C SER A 155 4.45 -0.45 0.44
N LEU A 156 3.43 0.42 0.38
CA LEU A 156 2.47 0.58 1.49
C LEU A 156 1.53 -0.62 1.61
N ARG A 157 1.52 -1.48 0.59
CA ARG A 157 0.82 -2.76 0.55
C ARG A 157 1.75 -3.90 0.94
N CYS A 158 1.34 -4.71 1.92
CA CYS A 158 2.06 -5.85 2.48
C CYS A 158 1.51 -7.22 2.05
N CYS A 159 0.29 -7.28 1.50
CA CYS A 159 -0.32 -8.54 1.13
C CYS A 159 0.28 -9.12 -0.15
N TRP A 160 0.34 -10.44 -0.22
CA TRP A 160 0.92 -11.21 -1.32
C TRP A 160 -0.06 -11.47 -2.47
N THR A 161 -1.09 -10.64 -2.61
CA THR A 161 -2.15 -10.82 -3.60
C THR A 161 -2.15 -9.69 -4.61
N LEU A 162 -2.32 -10.03 -5.89
CA LEU A 162 -2.24 -9.10 -7.04
C LEU A 162 -0.85 -8.48 -7.18
N GLY A 163 -0.10 -8.86 -8.22
CA GLY A 163 1.25 -8.35 -8.41
C GLY A 163 2.37 -9.31 -7.94
N CYS A 164 2.08 -10.21 -7.01
CA CYS A 164 3.07 -11.06 -6.33
C CYS A 164 2.74 -12.57 -6.45
N PRO A 165 3.75 -13.47 -6.46
CA PRO A 165 5.19 -13.15 -6.47
C PRO A 165 5.69 -12.71 -7.85
N VAL A 166 4.94 -13.00 -8.92
CA VAL A 166 5.27 -12.64 -10.30
C VAL A 166 3.97 -12.28 -11.01
N GLU A 167 3.88 -11.03 -11.46
CA GLU A 167 2.75 -10.51 -12.24
C GLU A 167 3.05 -10.51 -13.73
N ILE A 168 4.26 -10.05 -14.08
CA ILE A 168 4.67 -9.86 -15.46
C ILE A 168 5.87 -10.75 -15.75
N LYS A 169 5.83 -11.43 -16.89
CA LYS A 169 6.96 -12.17 -17.48
C LYS A 169 7.33 -11.50 -18.82
N PRO A 170 8.13 -10.42 -18.80
CA PRO A 170 8.25 -9.50 -19.93
C PRO A 170 8.62 -10.17 -21.25
N LEU A 171 9.60 -11.10 -21.22
CA LEU A 171 10.08 -11.77 -22.43
C LEU A 171 9.05 -12.71 -23.05
N ARG A 172 8.25 -13.39 -22.22
CA ARG A 172 7.20 -14.31 -22.67
C ARG A 172 5.97 -13.57 -23.18
N GLU A 173 5.60 -12.48 -22.51
CA GLU A 173 4.39 -11.72 -22.84
C GLU A 173 4.59 -10.78 -24.04
N ALA A 174 5.82 -10.32 -24.29
CA ALA A 174 6.13 -9.50 -25.46
C ALA A 174 5.95 -10.23 -26.81
N VAL A 175 5.99 -11.58 -26.80
CA VAL A 175 5.77 -12.41 -28.01
C VAL A 175 4.39 -13.06 -28.04
N ALA A 176 3.54 -12.79 -27.05
CA ALA A 176 2.16 -13.25 -27.04
C ALA A 176 1.32 -12.45 -28.05
N GLU A 177 0.10 -12.94 -28.34
CA GLU A 177 -0.86 -12.17 -29.13
C GLU A 177 -1.03 -10.77 -28.54
N HIS A 178 -1.02 -9.76 -29.42
CA HIS A 178 -1.16 -8.39 -28.99
C HIS A 178 -2.46 -8.23 -28.19
N PRO A 179 -2.39 -7.61 -27.00
CA PRO A 179 -3.60 -7.30 -26.25
C PRO A 179 -4.49 -6.38 -27.09
N ASP A 180 -5.76 -6.27 -26.72
CA ASP A 180 -6.59 -5.21 -27.28
C ASP A 180 -5.94 -3.85 -27.01
N SER A 181 -6.00 -2.97 -28.01
CA SER A 181 -5.52 -1.59 -27.89
C SER A 181 -6.41 -0.74 -26.98
N ASP A 182 -7.61 -1.22 -26.69
CA ASP A 182 -8.52 -0.61 -25.73
C ASP A 182 -8.01 -0.85 -24.30
N PRO A 183 -7.61 0.19 -23.55
CA PRO A 183 -7.14 0.04 -22.17
C PRO A 183 -8.22 -0.49 -21.21
N ASP A 184 -9.51 -0.39 -21.57
CA ASP A 184 -10.62 -0.92 -20.79
C ASP A 184 -10.90 -2.41 -21.10
N SER A 185 -10.21 -2.99 -22.07
CA SER A 185 -10.37 -4.41 -22.39
C SER A 185 -9.83 -5.30 -21.27
N PRO A 186 -10.53 -6.40 -20.92
CA PRO A 186 -9.98 -7.43 -20.03
C PRO A 186 -8.75 -8.15 -20.61
N ARG A 187 -8.44 -7.94 -21.89
CA ARG A 187 -7.24 -8.44 -22.56
C ARG A 187 -6.09 -7.42 -22.56
N ALA A 188 -6.33 -6.16 -22.17
CA ALA A 188 -5.26 -5.19 -21.95
C ALA A 188 -4.38 -5.65 -20.78
N ARG A 189 -3.09 -5.88 -21.05
CA ARG A 189 -2.14 -6.34 -20.04
C ARG A 189 -0.87 -5.50 -20.09
N ALA A 190 -0.39 -5.07 -18.93
CA ALA A 190 0.86 -4.32 -18.85
C ALA A 190 2.05 -5.12 -19.39
N GLY A 191 2.05 -6.44 -19.22
CA GLY A 191 3.19 -7.29 -19.55
C GLY A 191 3.56 -7.36 -21.03
N SER A 192 2.59 -7.22 -21.94
CA SER A 192 2.87 -7.15 -23.39
C SER A 192 3.56 -5.86 -23.81
N PHE A 193 3.41 -4.77 -23.06
CA PHE A 193 4.07 -3.49 -23.33
C PHE A 193 5.34 -3.30 -22.50
N PHE A 194 5.49 -4.03 -21.38
CA PHE A 194 6.54 -3.82 -20.40
C PHE A 194 7.95 -3.91 -21.01
N LYS A 195 8.22 -4.93 -21.84
CA LYS A 195 9.55 -5.12 -22.45
C LYS A 195 9.97 -3.88 -23.24
N ALA A 196 9.13 -3.42 -24.16
CA ALA A 196 9.42 -2.28 -25.02
C ALA A 196 9.63 -1.00 -24.20
N ALA A 197 8.73 -0.75 -23.24
CA ALA A 197 8.85 0.40 -22.35
C ALA A 197 10.12 0.35 -21.48
N PHE A 198 10.50 -0.83 -20.99
CA PHE A 198 11.72 -1.01 -20.20
C PHE A 198 12.98 -0.73 -21.01
N GLU A 199 13.07 -1.23 -22.25
CA GLU A 199 14.21 -1.00 -23.13
C GLU A 199 14.34 0.48 -23.53
N GLU A 200 13.21 1.18 -23.70
CA GLU A 200 13.19 2.62 -23.95
C GLU A 200 13.66 3.42 -22.73
N MET A 201 13.15 3.09 -21.53
CA MET A 201 13.48 3.80 -20.29
C MET A 201 14.89 3.48 -19.77
N PHE A 202 15.41 2.27 -20.03
CA PHE A 202 16.68 1.77 -19.49
C PHE A 202 17.56 1.18 -20.60
N PRO A 203 18.07 2.02 -21.52
CA PRO A 203 18.87 1.54 -22.64
C PRO A 203 20.12 0.81 -22.16
N GLY A 204 20.36 -0.39 -22.73
CA GLY A 204 21.51 -1.23 -22.40
C GLY A 204 21.38 -2.05 -21.11
N GLN A 205 20.28 -1.92 -20.36
CA GLN A 205 20.00 -2.80 -19.21
C GLN A 205 19.28 -4.07 -19.67
N PRO A 206 19.63 -5.25 -19.12
CA PRO A 206 18.89 -6.47 -19.42
C PRO A 206 17.46 -6.36 -18.89
N VAL A 207 16.49 -6.68 -19.74
CA VAL A 207 15.07 -6.76 -19.33
C VAL A 207 14.93 -7.88 -18.28
N PRO A 208 14.29 -7.61 -17.13
CA PRO A 208 14.07 -8.65 -16.13
C PRO A 208 13.22 -9.80 -16.66
N GLU A 209 13.54 -11.03 -16.25
CA GLU A 209 12.79 -12.23 -16.66
C GLU A 209 11.39 -12.28 -16.01
N GLU A 210 11.29 -11.81 -14.77
CA GLU A 210 10.07 -11.79 -13.97
C GLU A 210 9.99 -10.46 -13.20
N ILE A 211 8.78 -9.91 -13.11
CA ILE A 211 8.47 -8.72 -12.32
C ILE A 211 7.39 -9.10 -11.32
N GLY A 212 7.71 -8.91 -10.05
CA GLY A 212 6.78 -9.04 -8.93
C GLY A 212 6.83 -7.79 -8.07
N ALA A 213 5.68 -7.16 -7.88
CA ALA A 213 5.52 -6.03 -6.98
C ALA A 213 4.07 -5.97 -6.53
N SER A 214 3.84 -5.67 -5.25
CA SER A 214 2.48 -5.51 -4.73
C SER A 214 1.71 -4.50 -5.58
N CYS A 215 0.51 -4.86 -6.00
CA CYS A 215 -0.26 -4.00 -6.89
C CYS A 215 -0.63 -2.67 -6.22
N ARG A 216 -0.53 -1.62 -7.06
CA ARG A 216 -0.94 -0.20 -6.95
C ARG A 216 0.18 0.78 -6.57
N ALA A 217 -0.05 2.05 -6.89
CA ALA A 217 0.94 3.12 -6.83
C ALA A 217 0.99 3.81 -5.45
N GLN A 218 1.15 3.02 -4.38
CA GLN A 218 1.41 3.54 -3.04
C GLN A 218 2.65 2.92 -2.44
N PHE A 219 3.66 3.74 -2.22
CA PHE A 219 4.96 3.30 -1.73
C PHE A 219 5.66 4.45 -1.02
N ALA A 220 6.70 4.10 -0.28
CA ALA A 220 7.64 5.06 0.27
C ALA A 220 9.04 4.77 -0.27
N ALA A 221 9.82 5.83 -0.48
CA ALA A 221 11.20 5.74 -0.94
C ALA A 221 12.06 6.78 -0.23
N THR A 222 13.34 6.48 -0.04
CA THR A 222 14.30 7.46 0.48
C THR A 222 14.87 8.32 -0.64
N ALA A 223 15.30 9.54 -0.30
CA ALA A 223 16.01 10.39 -1.26
C ALA A 223 17.26 9.71 -1.82
N ASP A 224 17.99 8.94 -1.00
CA ASP A 224 19.17 8.21 -1.42
C ASP A 224 18.83 7.13 -2.46
N THR A 225 17.73 6.39 -2.28
CA THR A 225 17.24 5.43 -3.28
C THR A 225 16.87 6.11 -4.59
N VAL A 226 16.14 7.22 -4.54
CA VAL A 226 15.78 7.98 -5.74
C VAL A 226 17.05 8.44 -6.49
N ARG A 227 18.05 8.92 -5.75
CA ARG A 227 19.32 9.42 -6.31
C ARG A 227 20.26 8.35 -6.85
N GLN A 228 19.96 7.06 -6.67
CA GLN A 228 20.66 6.00 -7.39
C GLN A 228 20.46 6.12 -8.91
N ARG A 229 19.42 6.83 -9.35
CA ARG A 229 19.22 7.20 -10.75
C ARG A 229 19.44 8.71 -10.89
N PRO A 230 20.36 9.16 -11.75
CA PRO A 230 20.59 10.59 -11.95
C PRO A 230 19.33 11.25 -12.53
N ARG A 231 19.18 12.54 -12.25
CA ARG A 231 18.20 13.38 -12.93
C ARG A 231 18.45 13.32 -14.44
N ALA A 232 17.41 13.02 -15.23
CA ALA A 232 17.50 13.08 -16.68
C ALA A 232 17.88 14.51 -17.11
N VAL A 233 18.84 14.60 -18.04
CA VAL A 233 19.34 15.87 -18.60
C VAL A 233 18.46 16.30 -19.77
#